data_AF-A0A8C9Q480-F1
#
_entry.id   AF-A0A8C9Q480-F1
#
_cell.length_a   1.000
_cell.length_b   1.000
_cell.length_c   1.000
_cell.angle_alpha   90.00
_cell.angle_beta   90.00
_cell.angle_gamma   90.00
#
_symmetry.space_group_name_H-M   'P 1'
#
loop_
_entity.id
_entity.type
_entity.pdbx_description
1 polymer ?
#
loop_
_entity_poly.entity_id
_entity_poly.type
_entity_poly.pdbx_seq_one_letter_code
_entity_poly.pdbx_strand_id
1 'polypeptide(L)'
;MGVWVSQVSCPQQGSDHLKGPVGEGRHGWLRFIWGSGIRRPQEHLPPSLPGAVLCPGVWPLFAPPQAPAGSHHHLQEAPWRTVLFQRERTGLTYRVPALLLVPPGPTLLAFAEQRLSPNDSHAHRLVLRRGTLAGGSVQVSGQHRSIATGAILEGHRSMNPCPVLDTASGTVFLFFIAVLGHTPEAVQIATGRNAARLREMDSGQSWAPRSPLTSAFLCAGWATFAVGPGHGVQLRSGRLLVPAYTYRVDRRECFGKICWTSPHAFAFYSDDHGRTWHSGGLVSNLRSGECQFASVDGGFLYCNARSPLGSRVQALSPNEGTSFLPGELVPTLAETSRGCQGSIVGFPAPTPGRPQDEGQGAWIPMLRLPSAAPPQSPTWLLYSHPAGRRARLHMGIYLSRSPLDPHSWTKPWVIYEGPSGYSDLAFLGPVPGATPAFACLFESGARVSYEEISFCMFSLPEILENVPVGLEPPPSGDKPRGHCRPS
;
A
#
# COMPACT_ATOMS: atom_id res chain seq x y z
N MET A 1 -14.89 19.63 42.67
CA MET A 1 -14.38 20.46 41.55
C MET A 1 -14.67 19.70 40.28
N GLY A 2 -15.62 20.19 39.47
CA GLY A 2 -16.09 19.50 38.27
C GLY A 2 -15.11 19.65 37.10
N VAL A 3 -14.80 18.53 36.45
CA VAL A 3 -13.98 18.48 35.23
C VAL A 3 -14.91 18.71 34.04
N TRP A 4 -14.69 19.81 33.32
CA TRP A 4 -15.35 20.11 32.06
C TRP A 4 -14.75 19.23 30.95
N VAL A 5 -15.54 18.33 30.39
CA VAL A 5 -15.21 17.62 29.14
C VAL A 5 -15.75 18.47 27.99
N SER A 6 -14.85 19.12 27.24
CA SER A 6 -15.23 19.81 26.02
C SER A 6 -15.60 18.77 24.94
N GLN A 7 -16.89 18.67 24.62
CA GLN A 7 -17.36 17.96 23.43
C GLN A 7 -16.88 18.73 22.19
N VAL A 8 -15.98 18.13 21.42
CA VAL A 8 -15.66 18.61 20.07
C VAL A 8 -16.67 17.97 19.12
N SER A 9 -17.63 18.78 18.68
CA SER A 9 -18.68 18.39 17.73
C SER A 9 -18.11 18.27 16.32
N CYS A 10 -18.48 17.20 15.61
CA CYS A 10 -18.25 17.06 14.18
C CYS A 10 -18.98 18.21 13.44
N PRO A 11 -18.36 18.92 12.47
CA PRO A 11 -19.04 20.02 11.78
C PRO A 11 -20.21 19.49 10.94
N GLN A 12 -21.43 19.82 11.35
CA GLN A 12 -22.64 19.62 10.54
C GLN A 12 -22.80 20.83 9.61
N GLN A 13 -22.73 20.61 8.30
CA GLN A 13 -23.20 21.60 7.33
C GLN A 13 -24.73 21.48 7.21
N GLY A 14 -25.42 22.60 7.42
CA GLY A 14 -26.87 22.70 7.45
C GLY A 14 -27.54 22.41 6.12
N SER A 15 -28.66 21.70 6.17
CA SER A 15 -29.58 21.47 5.05
C SER A 15 -30.69 22.52 5.10
N ASP A 16 -30.79 23.37 4.08
CA ASP A 16 -31.93 24.25 3.89
C ASP A 16 -33.12 23.48 3.31
N HIS A 17 -34.25 23.59 4.02
CA HIS A 17 -35.55 23.05 3.65
C HIS A 17 -36.23 23.90 2.57
N LEU A 18 -36.76 23.25 1.53
CA LEU A 18 -37.86 23.79 0.73
C LEU A 18 -38.97 22.74 0.61
N LYS A 19 -40.14 23.08 1.17
CA LYS A 19 -41.41 22.35 1.09
C LYS A 19 -42.13 22.68 -0.23
N GLY A 20 -42.77 21.69 -0.85
CA GLY A 20 -43.75 21.86 -1.92
C GLY A 20 -44.39 20.52 -2.33
N PRO A 21 -45.66 20.48 -2.79
CA PRO A 21 -46.63 19.51 -2.24
C PRO A 21 -47.01 18.33 -3.15
N VAL A 22 -47.83 17.48 -2.51
CA VAL A 22 -48.50 16.23 -2.88
C VAL A 22 -49.23 16.25 -4.22
N GLY A 23 -49.15 15.13 -4.96
CA GLY A 23 -50.05 14.78 -6.06
C GLY A 23 -50.32 13.28 -6.09
N GLU A 24 -51.58 12.89 -5.91
CA GLU A 24 -52.11 11.52 -6.04
C GLU A 24 -52.19 11.07 -7.51
N GLY A 25 -52.05 9.76 -7.79
CA GLY A 25 -52.24 9.24 -9.15
C GLY A 25 -52.01 7.74 -9.35
N ARG A 26 -53.00 6.94 -8.92
CA ARG A 26 -53.54 5.68 -9.50
C ARG A 26 -52.64 4.64 -10.21
N HIS A 27 -52.75 3.42 -9.66
CA HIS A 27 -52.95 2.10 -10.31
C HIS A 27 -52.45 1.83 -11.73
N GLY A 28 -51.58 0.81 -11.83
CA GLY A 28 -51.36 0.02 -13.05
C GLY A 28 -50.87 -1.38 -12.70
N TRP A 29 -51.75 -2.37 -12.84
CA TRP A 29 -51.43 -3.80 -12.74
C TRP A 29 -50.72 -4.27 -14.02
N LEU A 30 -49.68 -5.09 -13.90
CA LEU A 30 -49.28 -6.05 -14.94
C LEU A 30 -48.54 -7.24 -14.30
N ARG A 31 -49.12 -8.43 -14.49
CA ARG A 31 -48.61 -9.75 -14.15
C ARG A 31 -47.89 -10.38 -15.35
N PHE A 32 -47.19 -11.50 -15.05
CA PHE A 32 -46.79 -12.63 -15.91
C PHE A 32 -45.39 -12.46 -16.57
N ILE A 33 -44.45 -13.43 -16.62
CA ILE A 33 -44.46 -14.90 -16.56
C ILE A 33 -43.14 -15.42 -15.93
N TRP A 34 -43.22 -16.55 -15.20
CA TRP A 34 -42.09 -17.38 -14.74
C TRP A 34 -41.74 -18.42 -15.82
N GLY A 35 -40.46 -18.56 -16.18
CA GLY A 35 -40.00 -19.52 -17.19
C GLY A 35 -38.73 -20.22 -16.74
N SER A 36 -38.88 -21.42 -16.20
CA SER A 36 -37.84 -22.39 -15.87
C SER A 36 -37.15 -22.95 -17.12
N GLY A 37 -35.82 -23.09 -17.08
CA GLY A 37 -35.06 -23.72 -18.16
C GLY A 37 -33.63 -24.05 -17.77
N ILE A 38 -33.45 -25.20 -17.11
CA ILE A 38 -32.16 -25.85 -16.86
C ILE A 38 -31.62 -26.41 -18.19
N ARG A 39 -30.35 -26.15 -18.54
CA ARG A 39 -29.56 -27.04 -19.40
C ARG A 39 -28.05 -26.82 -19.19
N ARG A 40 -27.34 -27.90 -18.86
CA ARG A 40 -25.88 -28.02 -18.75
C ARG A 40 -25.25 -28.12 -20.15
N PRO A 41 -24.00 -27.69 -20.37
CA PRO A 41 -23.18 -28.15 -21.49
C PRO A 41 -22.30 -29.34 -21.07
N GLN A 42 -22.34 -30.40 -21.88
CA GLN A 42 -21.48 -31.59 -21.82
C GLN A 42 -20.13 -31.33 -22.48
N GLU A 43 -19.11 -31.98 -21.93
CA GLU A 43 -17.75 -32.11 -22.46
C GLU A 43 -17.72 -33.00 -23.73
N HIS A 44 -16.91 -32.62 -24.72
CA HIS A 44 -16.57 -33.44 -25.86
C HIS A 44 -15.06 -33.71 -25.89
N LEU A 45 -14.70 -34.98 -25.68
CA LEU A 45 -13.40 -35.59 -26.00
C LEU A 45 -13.45 -36.21 -27.40
N PRO A 46 -12.41 -36.09 -28.24
CA PRO A 46 -12.25 -36.89 -29.44
C PRO A 46 -11.42 -38.18 -29.19
N PRO A 47 -11.54 -39.19 -30.07
CA PRO A 47 -11.16 -40.58 -29.79
C PRO A 47 -9.70 -40.94 -30.11
N SER A 48 -9.22 -41.98 -29.45
CA SER A 48 -7.98 -42.72 -29.66
C SER A 48 -8.12 -43.84 -30.70
N LEU A 49 -7.04 -44.22 -31.39
CA LEU A 49 -6.57 -45.58 -31.80
C LEU A 49 -5.51 -45.47 -32.94
N PRO A 50 -4.72 -46.51 -33.28
CA PRO A 50 -3.70 -47.26 -32.50
C PRO A 50 -2.29 -47.18 -33.15
N GLY A 51 -1.27 -47.72 -32.47
CA GLY A 51 0.15 -47.43 -32.68
C GLY A 51 0.93 -48.18 -33.76
N ALA A 52 2.25 -47.89 -33.82
CA ALA A 52 3.28 -48.71 -34.44
C ALA A 52 4.67 -48.37 -33.86
N VAL A 53 5.25 -49.36 -33.18
CA VAL A 53 6.65 -49.85 -33.21
C VAL A 53 7.80 -48.82 -33.26
N LEU A 54 8.60 -48.81 -32.19
CA LEU A 54 9.97 -48.26 -32.13
C LEU A 54 11.00 -49.34 -32.49
N CYS A 55 11.97 -48.98 -33.34
CA CYS A 55 13.32 -49.58 -33.40
C CYS A 55 14.36 -48.48 -33.68
N PRO A 56 15.62 -48.59 -33.20
CA PRO A 56 16.55 -47.47 -33.03
C PRO A 56 17.58 -47.33 -34.18
N GLY A 57 18.09 -46.11 -34.41
CA GLY A 57 19.26 -45.89 -35.28
C GLY A 57 19.62 -44.43 -35.57
N VAL A 58 20.72 -43.97 -34.94
CA VAL A 58 21.81 -43.05 -35.37
C VAL A 58 21.50 -41.70 -36.08
N TRP A 59 22.20 -40.66 -35.58
CA TRP A 59 22.16 -39.20 -35.84
C TRP A 59 22.40 -38.71 -37.30
N PRO A 60 22.19 -37.40 -37.55
CA PRO A 60 23.35 -36.49 -37.49
C PRO A 60 23.12 -35.16 -36.76
N LEU A 61 24.22 -34.65 -36.21
CA LEU A 61 24.40 -33.33 -35.62
C LEU A 61 24.10 -32.21 -36.64
N PHE A 62 23.18 -31.31 -36.29
CA PHE A 62 23.09 -29.98 -36.91
C PHE A 62 23.49 -28.92 -35.89
N ALA A 63 24.53 -28.16 -36.20
CA ALA A 63 24.90 -26.95 -35.47
C ALA A 63 23.80 -25.89 -35.64
N PRO A 64 23.42 -25.16 -34.57
CA PRO A 64 22.48 -24.05 -34.71
C PRO A 64 23.16 -22.87 -35.43
N PRO A 65 22.43 -22.12 -36.28
CA PRO A 65 22.97 -20.94 -36.95
C PRO A 65 23.28 -19.83 -35.93
N GLN A 66 24.43 -19.19 -36.09
CA GLN A 66 24.82 -18.00 -35.33
C GLN A 66 23.85 -16.87 -35.61
N ALA A 67 23.16 -16.40 -34.58
CA ALA A 67 22.36 -15.17 -34.62
C ALA A 67 23.29 -13.94 -34.65
N PRO A 68 22.94 -12.87 -35.38
CA PRO A 68 23.75 -11.66 -35.48
C PRO A 68 23.84 -10.94 -34.13
N ALA A 69 24.97 -10.25 -33.91
CA ALA A 69 25.31 -9.52 -32.69
C ALA A 69 24.15 -8.60 -32.24
N GLY A 70 23.59 -8.91 -31.07
CA GLY A 70 22.48 -8.20 -30.47
C GLY A 70 22.85 -6.79 -30.02
N SER A 71 21.90 -5.88 -30.19
CA SER A 71 21.80 -4.66 -29.39
C SER A 71 21.90 -5.01 -27.91
N HIS A 72 22.75 -4.30 -27.17
CA HIS A 72 22.83 -4.39 -25.71
C HIS A 72 21.52 -3.89 -25.10
N HIS A 73 20.49 -4.74 -25.04
CA HIS A 73 19.41 -4.58 -24.09
C HIS A 73 20.01 -4.88 -22.72
N HIS A 74 20.26 -3.84 -21.94
CA HIS A 74 20.59 -3.98 -20.53
C HIS A 74 19.39 -4.68 -19.88
N LEU A 75 19.50 -5.99 -19.63
CA LEU A 75 18.49 -6.71 -18.88
C LEU A 75 18.47 -6.08 -17.50
N GLN A 76 17.31 -5.56 -17.11
CA GLN A 76 17.10 -4.97 -15.81
C GLN A 76 17.18 -6.12 -14.79
N GLU A 77 18.26 -6.21 -14.02
CA GLU A 77 18.44 -7.32 -13.08
C GLU A 77 17.52 -7.11 -11.87
N ALA A 78 16.69 -8.12 -11.59
CA ALA A 78 15.83 -8.11 -10.41
C ALA A 78 16.65 -8.46 -9.16
N PRO A 79 16.38 -7.83 -8.00
CA PRO A 79 17.11 -8.10 -6.77
C PRO A 79 16.83 -9.52 -6.26
N TRP A 80 17.79 -10.09 -5.54
CA TRP A 80 17.61 -11.40 -4.91
C TRP A 80 16.43 -11.40 -3.92
N ARG A 81 15.62 -12.46 -3.98
CA ARG A 81 14.35 -12.58 -3.26
C ARG A 81 14.36 -13.78 -2.31
N THR A 82 13.86 -13.57 -1.09
CA THR A 82 13.61 -14.61 -0.10
C THR A 82 12.13 -14.71 0.20
N VAL A 83 11.56 -15.92 0.16
CA VAL A 83 10.16 -16.13 0.54
C VAL A 83 10.05 -16.18 2.07
N LEU A 84 9.32 -15.24 2.67
CA LEU A 84 9.10 -15.21 4.11
C LEU A 84 7.85 -15.98 4.49
N PHE A 85 6.75 -15.82 3.77
CA PHE A 85 5.53 -16.58 4.04
C PHE A 85 5.11 -17.29 2.77
N GLN A 86 4.77 -18.57 2.87
CA GLN A 86 4.38 -19.38 1.73
C GLN A 86 3.04 -20.02 2.02
N ARG A 87 2.15 -19.99 1.04
CA ARG A 87 0.86 -20.68 1.11
C ARG A 87 1.08 -22.17 1.34
N GLU A 88 0.34 -22.72 2.28
CA GLU A 88 0.45 -24.12 2.66
C GLU A 88 -0.48 -25.01 1.82
N ARG A 89 -0.12 -26.29 1.71
CA ARG A 89 -0.95 -27.30 1.02
C ARG A 89 -2.34 -27.47 1.66
N THR A 90 -2.46 -27.14 2.95
CA THR A 90 -3.72 -27.13 3.71
C THR A 90 -4.70 -26.03 3.26
N GLY A 91 -4.25 -25.05 2.48
CA GLY A 91 -5.03 -23.89 2.08
C GLY A 91 -4.74 -22.62 2.89
N LEU A 92 -4.02 -22.73 4.01
CA LEU A 92 -3.55 -21.58 4.78
C LEU A 92 -2.75 -20.63 3.89
N THR A 93 -3.17 -19.37 3.89
CA THR A 93 -2.66 -18.32 3.00
C THR A 93 -2.20 -17.13 3.82
N TYR A 94 -1.07 -16.53 3.45
CA TYR A 94 -0.53 -15.35 4.11
C TYR A 94 -0.69 -14.13 3.21
N ARG A 95 -1.26 -13.04 3.73
CA ARG A 95 -1.57 -11.82 2.97
C ARG A 95 -1.33 -10.55 3.77
N VAL A 96 -1.40 -9.41 3.10
CA VAL A 96 -1.35 -8.07 3.72
C VAL A 96 -0.05 -7.85 4.50
N PRO A 97 1.09 -7.76 3.79
CA PRO A 97 2.40 -7.55 4.40
C PRO A 97 2.48 -6.18 5.07
N ALA A 98 3.17 -6.13 6.21
CA ALA A 98 3.65 -4.90 6.81
C ALA A 98 5.08 -5.09 7.33
N LEU A 99 5.93 -4.09 7.16
CA LEU A 99 7.36 -4.14 7.42
C LEU A 99 7.77 -2.93 8.24
N LEU A 100 8.43 -3.17 9.37
CA LEU A 100 8.95 -2.10 10.23
C LEU A 100 10.41 -2.35 10.59
N LEU A 101 11.25 -1.32 10.42
CA LEU A 101 12.62 -1.29 10.95
C LEU A 101 12.60 -0.74 12.38
N VAL A 102 13.30 -1.42 13.31
CA VAL A 102 13.33 -1.07 14.73
C VAL A 102 14.78 -0.91 15.21
N PRO A 103 15.35 0.31 15.24
CA PRO A 103 16.62 0.66 15.89
C PRO A 103 16.58 0.42 17.42
N PRO A 104 17.73 0.38 18.15
CA PRO A 104 19.11 0.60 17.70
C PRO A 104 19.76 -0.64 17.06
N GLY A 105 19.17 -1.82 17.22
CA GLY A 105 19.59 -3.00 16.45
C GLY A 105 18.99 -2.91 15.04
N PRO A 106 19.64 -3.43 14.00
CA PRO A 106 19.07 -3.41 12.65
C PRO A 106 18.00 -4.53 12.53
N THR A 107 16.97 -4.49 13.40
CA THR A 107 15.89 -5.48 13.47
C THR A 107 14.79 -5.09 12.49
N LEU A 108 14.38 -6.03 11.64
CA LEU A 108 13.18 -5.92 10.81
C LEU A 108 12.07 -6.79 11.39
N LEU A 109 10.87 -6.24 11.46
CA LEU A 109 9.64 -6.93 11.85
C LEU A 109 8.73 -7.03 10.62
N ALA A 110 8.49 -8.26 10.15
CA ALA A 110 7.62 -8.56 9.03
C ALA A 110 6.31 -9.19 9.53
N PHE A 111 5.22 -8.45 9.40
CA PHE A 111 3.88 -8.84 9.80
C PHE A 111 3.09 -9.32 8.58
N ALA A 112 2.16 -10.24 8.80
CA ALA A 112 1.18 -10.67 7.81
C ALA A 112 -0.11 -11.16 8.48
N GLU A 113 -1.21 -11.14 7.74
CA GLU A 113 -2.40 -11.92 8.07
C GLU A 113 -2.19 -13.38 7.68
N GLN A 114 -2.45 -14.30 8.60
CA GLN A 114 -2.70 -15.70 8.29
C GLN A 114 -4.20 -15.90 8.10
N ARG A 115 -4.59 -16.46 6.96
CA ARG A 115 -5.98 -16.70 6.56
C ARG A 115 -6.21 -18.19 6.29
N LEU A 116 -7.39 -18.71 6.67
CA LEU A 116 -7.78 -20.10 6.40
C LEU A 116 -7.99 -20.37 4.90
N SER A 117 -8.26 -19.33 4.12
CA SER A 117 -8.20 -19.33 2.66
C SER A 117 -7.86 -17.91 2.16
N PRO A 118 -7.65 -17.68 0.85
CA PRO A 118 -7.33 -16.36 0.32
C PRO A 118 -8.39 -15.26 0.61
N ASN A 119 -9.61 -15.65 0.98
CA ASN A 119 -10.73 -14.75 1.28
C ASN A 119 -10.45 -13.89 2.52
N ASP A 120 -10.72 -12.59 2.45
CA ASP A 120 -10.53 -11.63 3.54
C ASP A 120 -11.38 -11.95 4.78
N SER A 121 -12.57 -12.50 4.56
CA SER A 121 -13.49 -12.91 5.61
C SER A 121 -12.99 -14.13 6.38
N HIS A 122 -11.96 -14.82 5.87
CA HIS A 122 -11.31 -15.97 6.52
C HIS A 122 -9.96 -15.61 7.18
N ALA A 123 -9.69 -14.33 7.39
CA ALA A 123 -8.58 -13.92 8.26
C ALA A 123 -8.74 -14.56 9.64
N HIS A 124 -7.62 -15.02 10.20
CA HIS A 124 -7.62 -15.82 11.43
C HIS A 124 -6.76 -15.18 12.50
N ARG A 125 -5.50 -14.88 12.18
CA ARG A 125 -4.54 -14.27 13.13
C ARG A 125 -3.49 -13.43 12.43
N LEU A 126 -2.81 -12.58 13.19
CA LEU A 126 -1.61 -11.88 12.72
C LEU A 126 -0.36 -12.68 13.09
N VAL A 127 0.57 -12.78 12.16
CA VAL A 127 1.86 -13.47 12.33
C VAL A 127 3.01 -12.49 12.16
N LEU A 128 4.13 -12.79 12.83
CA LEU A 128 5.34 -11.98 12.82
C LEU A 128 6.55 -12.88 12.51
N ARG A 129 7.42 -12.39 11.63
CA ARG A 129 8.80 -12.83 11.50
C ARG A 129 9.73 -11.70 11.87
N ARG A 130 10.81 -12.04 12.57
CA ARG A 130 11.89 -11.12 12.90
C ARG A 130 13.09 -11.40 12.00
N GLY A 131 13.71 -10.36 11.48
CA GLY A 131 15.00 -10.42 10.81
C GLY A 131 16.01 -9.54 11.51
N THR A 132 17.29 -9.90 11.42
CA THR A 132 18.40 -9.05 11.84
C THR A 132 19.23 -8.73 10.60
N LEU A 133 19.37 -7.46 10.28
CA LEU A 133 20.20 -6.98 9.20
C LEU A 133 21.67 -6.97 9.66
N ALA A 134 22.51 -7.79 9.04
CA ALA A 134 23.93 -7.92 9.33
C ALA A 134 24.72 -8.02 8.03
N GLY A 135 25.77 -7.19 7.89
CA GLY A 135 26.65 -7.20 6.72
C GLY A 135 25.93 -6.97 5.39
N GLY A 136 24.90 -6.11 5.36
CA GLY A 136 24.11 -5.83 4.15
C GLY A 136 23.08 -6.90 3.77
N SER A 137 22.94 -7.96 4.59
CA SER A 137 21.97 -9.05 4.38
C SER A 137 21.04 -9.21 5.58
N VAL A 138 19.85 -9.78 5.39
CA VAL A 138 18.92 -10.06 6.50
C VAL A 138 18.94 -11.53 6.86
N GLN A 139 19.33 -11.80 8.11
CA GLN A 139 19.22 -13.11 8.73
C GLN A 139 17.83 -13.23 9.37
N VAL A 140 16.96 -14.03 8.76
CA VAL A 140 15.58 -14.23 9.24
C VAL A 140 15.59 -15.25 10.38
N SER A 141 14.99 -14.89 11.52
CA SER A 141 14.76 -15.83 12.62
C SER A 141 13.89 -16.99 12.16
N GLY A 142 14.19 -18.23 12.59
CA GLY A 142 13.59 -19.50 12.13
C GLY A 142 12.08 -19.53 11.80
N GLN A 143 11.28 -20.28 12.56
CA GLN A 143 9.83 -20.36 12.30
C GLN A 143 9.14 -19.03 12.62
N HIS A 144 8.13 -18.66 11.83
CA HIS A 144 7.29 -17.50 12.13
C HIS A 144 6.55 -17.71 13.45
N ARG A 145 6.34 -16.64 14.20
CA ARG A 145 5.59 -16.68 15.46
C ARG A 145 4.22 -16.07 15.23
N SER A 146 3.18 -16.68 15.79
CA SER A 146 1.92 -15.97 15.98
C SER A 146 2.21 -14.76 16.86
N ILE A 147 1.75 -13.58 16.47
CA ILE A 147 1.59 -12.49 17.43
C ILE A 147 0.52 -12.99 18.38
N ALA A 148 0.83 -12.99 19.67
CA ALA A 148 0.19 -13.81 20.70
C ALA A 148 -1.35 -13.73 20.74
N THR A 149 -1.98 -14.55 21.58
CA THR A 149 -3.42 -14.58 21.89
C THR A 149 -4.04 -13.19 22.12
N GLY A 150 -3.25 -12.18 22.50
CA GLY A 150 -3.70 -10.80 22.66
C GLY A 150 -4.28 -10.15 21.39
N ALA A 151 -3.99 -10.69 20.20
CA ALA A 151 -4.55 -10.18 18.93
C ALA A 151 -5.99 -10.61 18.73
N ILE A 152 -6.44 -11.59 19.50
CA ILE A 152 -7.75 -12.21 19.35
C ILE A 152 -8.72 -11.43 20.22
N LEU A 153 -9.71 -10.84 19.57
CA LEU A 153 -10.95 -10.44 20.21
C LEU A 153 -11.96 -11.57 19.96
N GLU A 154 -12.57 -12.09 21.02
CA GLU A 154 -13.50 -13.21 20.90
C GLU A 154 -14.60 -12.93 19.86
N GLY A 155 -14.84 -13.91 18.99
CA GLY A 155 -15.79 -13.78 17.89
C GLY A 155 -15.39 -12.80 16.79
N HIS A 156 -14.17 -12.26 16.77
CA HIS A 156 -13.68 -11.35 15.73
C HIS A 156 -12.42 -11.89 15.04
N ARG A 157 -12.21 -11.46 13.80
CA ARG A 157 -10.98 -11.70 13.03
C ARG A 157 -10.11 -10.47 12.97
N SER A 158 -8.79 -10.65 13.08
CA SER A 158 -7.81 -9.56 13.08
C SER A 158 -7.17 -9.38 11.71
N MET A 159 -7.15 -8.14 11.22
CA MET A 159 -6.79 -7.79 9.84
C MET A 159 -6.03 -6.47 9.76
N ASN A 160 -5.35 -6.25 8.62
CA ASN A 160 -4.63 -5.04 8.26
C ASN A 160 -3.61 -4.60 9.33
N PRO A 161 -2.52 -5.36 9.55
CA PRO A 161 -1.46 -4.92 10.44
C PRO A 161 -0.85 -3.60 9.96
N CYS A 162 -0.67 -2.66 10.89
CA CYS A 162 -0.05 -1.36 10.65
C CYS A 162 0.84 -0.98 11.85
N PRO A 163 2.10 -1.47 11.90
CA PRO A 163 3.07 -1.09 12.92
C PRO A 163 3.57 0.36 12.75
N VAL A 164 3.82 1.04 13.87
CA VAL A 164 4.49 2.35 13.95
C VAL A 164 5.48 2.33 15.12
N LEU A 165 6.67 2.88 14.92
CA LEU A 165 7.70 3.00 15.94
C LEU A 165 7.67 4.40 16.56
N ASP A 166 7.59 4.48 17.88
CA ASP A 166 8.02 5.66 18.62
C ASP A 166 9.50 5.55 18.95
N THR A 167 10.33 6.27 18.18
CA THR A 167 11.79 6.27 18.31
C THR A 167 12.28 6.85 19.63
N ALA A 168 11.49 7.71 20.28
CA ALA A 168 11.86 8.31 21.56
C ALA A 168 11.80 7.30 22.71
N SER A 169 10.76 6.45 22.75
CA SER A 169 10.61 5.41 23.78
C SER A 169 11.15 4.04 23.34
N GLY A 170 11.36 3.82 22.04
CA GLY A 170 11.65 2.51 21.46
C GLY A 170 10.43 1.59 21.38
N THR A 171 9.23 2.11 21.65
CA THR A 171 7.99 1.32 21.63
C THR A 171 7.49 1.15 20.20
N VAL A 172 7.22 -0.09 19.79
CA VAL A 172 6.48 -0.36 18.55
C VAL A 172 5.02 -0.55 18.90
N PHE A 173 4.15 0.27 18.33
CA PHE A 173 2.71 0.08 18.37
C PHE A 173 2.27 -0.69 17.12
N LEU A 174 1.46 -1.74 17.29
CA LEU A 174 0.82 -2.45 16.19
C LEU A 174 -0.67 -2.12 16.18
N PHE A 175 -1.10 -1.39 15.16
CA PHE A 175 -2.50 -1.14 14.88
C PHE A 175 -3.07 -2.21 13.96
N PHE A 176 -4.33 -2.56 14.16
CA PHE A 176 -5.08 -3.46 13.29
C PHE A 176 -6.58 -3.27 13.52
N ILE A 177 -7.41 -3.86 12.66
CA ILE A 177 -8.85 -3.95 12.90
C ILE A 177 -9.24 -5.36 13.33
N ALA A 178 -10.22 -5.43 14.24
CA ALA A 178 -10.95 -6.64 14.58
C ALA A 178 -12.37 -6.54 14.01
N VAL A 179 -12.76 -7.45 13.12
CA VAL A 179 -14.09 -7.45 12.49
C VAL A 179 -14.92 -8.61 13.03
N LEU A 180 -16.18 -8.33 13.41
CA LEU A 180 -17.08 -9.34 13.96
C LEU A 180 -17.30 -10.50 12.97
N GLY A 181 -17.07 -11.72 13.46
CA GLY A 181 -17.20 -12.99 12.75
C GLY A 181 -16.58 -12.96 11.36
N HIS A 182 -17.38 -13.36 10.38
CA HIS A 182 -17.03 -13.35 8.96
C HIS A 182 -17.76 -12.23 8.18
N THR A 183 -18.22 -11.16 8.84
CA THR A 183 -18.96 -10.08 8.19
C THR A 183 -18.13 -9.43 7.07
N PRO A 184 -18.52 -9.56 5.79
CA PRO A 184 -17.75 -9.02 4.67
C PRO A 184 -17.77 -7.48 4.64
N GLU A 185 -16.71 -6.85 4.14
CA GLU A 185 -16.65 -5.38 3.96
C GLU A 185 -17.82 -4.88 3.10
N ALA A 186 -18.13 -5.59 2.01
CA ALA A 186 -19.23 -5.23 1.11
C ALA A 186 -20.61 -5.20 1.82
N VAL A 187 -20.84 -6.09 2.80
CA VAL A 187 -22.08 -6.10 3.58
C VAL A 187 -22.12 -4.88 4.50
N GLN A 188 -21.00 -4.53 5.14
CA GLN A 188 -20.92 -3.33 5.97
C GLN A 188 -21.16 -2.07 5.13
N ILE A 189 -20.54 -1.94 3.95
CA ILE A 189 -20.73 -0.84 2.99
C ILE A 189 -22.19 -0.72 2.55
N ALA A 190 -22.83 -1.84 2.19
CA ALA A 190 -24.20 -1.86 1.70
C ALA A 190 -25.24 -1.56 2.79
N THR A 191 -24.98 -1.97 4.04
CA THR A 191 -25.93 -1.82 5.15
C THR A 191 -25.64 -0.63 6.06
N GLY A 192 -24.43 -0.08 6.00
CA GLY A 192 -23.94 0.96 6.91
C GLY A 192 -23.79 0.48 8.35
N ARG A 193 -23.77 -0.85 8.57
CA ARG A 193 -23.62 -1.46 9.88
C ARG A 193 -22.16 -1.81 10.12
N ASN A 194 -21.48 -0.93 10.84
CA ASN A 194 -20.07 -1.09 11.15
C ASN A 194 -19.81 -2.21 12.18
N ALA A 195 -19.07 -3.22 11.75
CA ALA A 195 -18.65 -4.38 12.53
C ALA A 195 -17.15 -4.35 12.87
N ALA A 196 -16.41 -3.31 12.46
CA ALA A 196 -15.00 -3.14 12.72
C ALA A 196 -14.74 -2.46 14.09
N ARG A 197 -13.64 -2.86 14.72
CA ARG A 197 -13.11 -2.27 15.96
C ARG A 197 -11.63 -2.00 15.76
N LEU A 198 -11.18 -0.82 16.15
CA LEU A 198 -9.75 -0.48 16.16
C LEU A 198 -9.09 -1.19 17.33
N ARG A 199 -7.92 -1.78 17.10
CA ARG A 199 -7.11 -2.44 18.13
C ARG A 199 -5.67 -1.96 18.04
N GLU A 200 -5.04 -1.93 19.20
CA GLU A 200 -3.66 -1.52 19.39
C GLU A 200 -2.96 -2.49 20.34
N MET A 201 -1.70 -2.77 20.04
CA MET A 201 -0.76 -3.45 20.92
C MET A 201 0.54 -2.67 20.97
N ASP A 202 1.32 -2.88 22.02
CA ASP A 202 2.70 -2.43 22.08
C ASP A 202 3.68 -3.62 22.11
N SER A 203 4.91 -3.41 21.69
CA SER A 203 5.98 -4.41 21.67
C SER A 203 6.62 -4.67 23.03
N GLY A 204 5.87 -4.55 24.13
CA GLY A 204 6.30 -5.05 25.43
C GLY A 204 6.68 -6.54 25.39
N GLN A 205 6.96 -7.16 26.54
CA GLN A 205 7.50 -8.53 26.60
C GLN A 205 6.66 -9.60 25.85
N SER A 206 5.38 -9.37 25.57
CA SER A 206 4.48 -10.34 24.95
C SER A 206 3.49 -9.81 23.90
N TRP A 207 3.67 -8.60 23.36
CA TRP A 207 2.63 -7.90 22.56
C TRP A 207 1.33 -7.72 23.34
N ALA A 208 1.36 -6.90 24.39
CA ALA A 208 0.22 -6.74 25.28
C ALA A 208 -0.90 -5.93 24.59
N PRO A 209 -2.18 -6.36 24.71
CA PRO A 209 -3.29 -5.53 24.25
C PRO A 209 -3.37 -4.27 25.11
N ARG A 210 -3.49 -3.10 24.47
CA ARG A 210 -3.77 -1.86 25.19
C ARG A 210 -5.27 -1.71 25.42
N SER A 211 -5.65 -0.91 26.43
CA SER A 211 -7.05 -0.60 26.72
C SER A 211 -7.76 -0.19 25.43
N PRO A 212 -9.02 -0.63 25.20
CA PRO A 212 -9.71 -0.35 23.95
C PRO A 212 -9.71 1.16 23.72
N LEU A 213 -9.10 1.59 22.61
CA LEU A 213 -9.24 2.94 22.10
C LEU A 213 -10.75 3.18 21.97
N THR A 214 -11.32 3.98 22.87
CA THR A 214 -12.75 4.22 22.94
C THR A 214 -13.23 4.63 21.56
N SER A 215 -14.15 3.88 20.96
CA SER A 215 -14.74 4.14 19.65
C SER A 215 -15.42 5.51 19.49
N ALA A 216 -15.35 6.38 20.51
CA ALA A 216 -15.85 7.74 20.56
C ALA A 216 -15.23 8.66 19.49
N PHE A 217 -14.06 8.34 18.93
CA PHE A 217 -13.46 9.10 17.82
C PHE A 217 -13.84 8.62 16.41
N LEU A 218 -14.59 7.52 16.29
CA LEU A 218 -15.08 7.06 15.00
C LEU A 218 -16.40 7.78 14.68
N CYS A 219 -16.41 8.57 13.61
CA CYS A 219 -17.55 9.42 13.31
C CYS A 219 -18.82 8.61 13.01
N ALA A 220 -19.95 9.13 13.48
CA ALA A 220 -21.27 8.65 13.07
C ALA A 220 -21.38 8.69 11.54
N GLY A 221 -21.99 7.66 10.94
CA GLY A 221 -22.18 7.57 9.49
C GLY A 221 -21.09 6.83 8.72
N TRP A 222 -20.10 6.23 9.38
CA TRP A 222 -19.15 5.32 8.72
C TRP A 222 -19.71 3.90 8.63
N ALA A 223 -19.75 3.37 7.41
CA ALA A 223 -20.17 2.01 7.15
C ALA A 223 -19.15 0.98 7.65
N THR A 224 -17.86 1.28 7.49
CA THR A 224 -16.71 0.52 8.01
C THR A 224 -15.44 1.38 7.88
N PHE A 225 -14.35 0.97 8.50
CA PHE A 225 -13.04 1.62 8.40
C PHE A 225 -11.92 0.59 8.59
N ALA A 226 -10.69 0.94 8.19
CA ALA A 226 -9.50 0.18 8.53
C ALA A 226 -8.26 1.07 8.66
N VAL A 227 -7.20 0.52 9.24
CA VAL A 227 -5.85 1.10 9.26
C VAL A 227 -5.00 0.55 8.10
N GLY A 228 -3.99 1.32 7.71
CA GLY A 228 -3.04 1.06 6.63
C GLY A 228 -3.67 0.35 5.43
N PRO A 229 -3.21 -0.86 5.07
CA PRO A 229 -2.15 -1.63 5.74
C PRO A 229 -0.73 -1.20 5.34
N GLY A 230 0.28 -1.75 6.01
CA GLY A 230 1.71 -1.48 5.82
C GLY A 230 2.30 -0.82 7.06
N HIS A 231 2.92 0.37 7.00
CA HIS A 231 3.51 1.00 8.18
C HIS A 231 2.95 2.41 8.48
N GLY A 232 3.05 2.80 9.75
CA GLY A 232 2.90 4.19 10.19
C GLY A 232 4.26 4.91 10.25
N VAL A 233 4.22 6.22 10.49
CA VAL A 233 5.42 7.08 10.48
C VAL A 233 5.50 7.93 11.74
N GLN A 234 6.72 8.21 12.20
CA GLN A 234 6.98 9.26 13.18
C GLN A 234 7.59 10.47 12.47
N LEU A 235 6.99 11.64 12.66
CA LEU A 235 7.49 12.88 12.09
C LEU A 235 8.62 13.46 12.94
N ARG A 236 9.36 14.42 12.37
CA ARG A 236 10.43 15.14 13.08
C ARG A 236 9.91 15.93 14.29
N SER A 237 8.63 16.32 14.27
CA SER A 237 7.95 16.93 15.42
C SER A 237 7.78 15.97 16.61
N GLY A 238 7.99 14.66 16.39
CA GLY A 238 7.72 13.59 17.36
C GLY A 238 6.34 12.96 17.20
N ARG A 239 5.43 13.60 16.45
CA ARG A 239 4.08 13.09 16.17
C ARG A 239 4.12 11.71 15.50
N LEU A 240 3.35 10.77 16.05
CA LEU A 240 3.11 9.46 15.46
C LEU A 240 1.90 9.54 14.54
N LEU A 241 1.96 8.87 13.39
CA LEU A 241 0.88 8.80 12.41
C LEU A 241 0.64 7.35 11.98
N VAL A 242 -0.64 6.97 11.96
CA VAL A 242 -1.11 5.68 11.45
C VAL A 242 -2.07 5.97 10.28
N PRO A 243 -1.75 5.54 9.05
CA PRO A 243 -2.66 5.69 7.92
C PRO A 243 -3.95 4.92 8.15
N ALA A 244 -5.06 5.47 7.67
CA ALA A 244 -6.37 4.86 7.80
C ALA A 244 -7.29 5.28 6.66
N TYR A 245 -8.39 4.55 6.50
CA TYR A 245 -9.45 4.92 5.58
C TYR A 245 -10.81 4.49 6.12
N THR A 246 -11.85 5.18 5.68
CA THR A 246 -13.24 4.89 6.05
C THR A 246 -14.13 4.83 4.82
N TYR A 247 -15.19 4.06 4.88
CA TYR A 247 -16.31 4.15 3.94
C TYR A 247 -17.41 4.97 4.58
N ARG A 248 -17.51 6.25 4.18
CA ARG A 248 -18.51 7.18 4.69
C ARG A 248 -19.83 6.95 3.96
N VAL A 249 -20.93 6.81 4.69
CA VAL A 249 -22.29 6.78 4.12
C VAL A 249 -22.69 8.20 3.78
N ASP A 250 -22.66 8.55 2.50
CA ASP A 250 -22.95 9.91 2.05
C ASP A 250 -24.45 10.14 1.82
N ARG A 251 -25.21 9.09 1.47
CA ARG A 251 -26.64 9.23 1.17
C ARG A 251 -27.47 7.99 1.50
N ARG A 252 -28.64 8.22 2.14
CA ARG A 252 -29.63 7.19 2.58
C ARG A 252 -31.02 7.32 1.94
N GLU A 253 -31.12 8.01 0.80
CA GLU A 253 -32.39 8.51 0.26
C GLU A 253 -33.18 7.51 -0.60
N CYS A 254 -32.69 6.28 -0.78
CA CYS A 254 -33.39 5.30 -1.61
C CYS A 254 -34.28 4.40 -0.74
N PHE A 255 -35.49 4.88 -0.39
CA PHE A 255 -36.47 4.15 0.43
C PHE A 255 -35.93 3.70 1.81
N GLY A 256 -35.17 4.59 2.47
CA GLY A 256 -34.52 4.29 3.76
C GLY A 256 -33.30 3.37 3.64
N LYS A 257 -32.84 3.07 2.42
CA LYS A 257 -31.62 2.30 2.13
C LYS A 257 -30.48 3.22 1.72
N ILE A 258 -29.27 2.76 2.03
CA ILE A 258 -28.03 3.40 1.59
C ILE A 258 -27.93 3.27 0.07
N CYS A 259 -27.65 4.39 -0.60
CA CYS A 259 -27.47 4.43 -2.04
C CYS A 259 -26.08 4.92 -2.45
N TRP A 260 -25.36 5.61 -1.56
CA TRP A 260 -24.00 6.06 -1.84
C TRP A 260 -23.14 5.99 -0.59
N THR A 261 -22.00 5.32 -0.74
CA THR A 261 -20.94 5.21 0.27
C THR A 261 -19.59 5.35 -0.44
N SER A 262 -18.80 6.38 -0.13
CA SER A 262 -17.45 6.57 -0.69
C SER A 262 -16.31 6.31 0.30
N PRO A 263 -15.18 5.74 -0.16
CA PRO A 263 -13.99 5.60 0.65
C PRO A 263 -13.23 6.92 0.76
N HIS A 264 -12.72 7.23 1.95
CA HIS A 264 -11.86 8.38 2.21
C HIS A 264 -10.68 8.03 3.12
N ALA A 265 -9.47 8.36 2.68
CA ALA A 265 -8.25 8.24 3.46
C ALA A 265 -8.16 9.34 4.53
N PHE A 266 -7.52 9.03 5.65
CA PHE A 266 -7.23 9.95 6.76
C PHE A 266 -6.10 9.39 7.63
N ALA A 267 -5.72 10.11 8.69
CA ALA A 267 -4.71 9.67 9.65
C ALA A 267 -5.27 9.54 11.06
N PHE A 268 -4.84 8.52 11.80
CA PHE A 268 -4.78 8.64 13.26
C PHE A 268 -3.43 9.24 13.66
N TYR A 269 -3.41 10.10 14.66
CA TYR A 269 -2.17 10.72 15.15
C TYR A 269 -2.10 10.77 16.68
N SER A 270 -0.88 10.82 17.20
CA SER A 270 -0.59 10.99 18.61
C SER A 270 0.58 11.95 18.80
N ASP A 271 0.40 12.92 19.69
CA ASP A 271 1.40 13.94 20.05
C ASP A 271 2.05 13.66 21.42
N ASP A 272 1.64 12.60 22.11
CA ASP A 272 2.02 12.29 23.49
C ASP A 272 2.61 10.88 23.63
N HIS A 273 3.36 10.45 22.61
CA HIS A 273 4.03 9.15 22.54
C HIS A 273 3.05 7.96 22.66
N GLY A 274 1.92 8.05 21.98
CA GLY A 274 0.90 6.99 21.93
C GLY A 274 0.07 6.87 23.21
N ARG A 275 0.06 7.87 24.11
CA ARG A 275 -0.83 7.83 25.29
C ARG A 275 -2.27 8.11 24.89
N THR A 276 -2.47 9.05 23.98
CA THR A 276 -3.76 9.37 23.37
C THR A 276 -3.64 9.43 21.85
N TRP A 277 -4.75 9.11 21.17
CA TRP A 277 -4.82 9.10 19.71
C TRP A 277 -6.03 9.92 19.24
N HIS A 278 -5.83 10.65 18.16
CA HIS A 278 -6.81 11.53 17.54
C HIS A 278 -7.00 11.15 16.07
N SER A 279 -8.16 11.47 15.49
CA SER A 279 -8.42 11.32 14.06
C SER A 279 -8.26 12.67 13.33
N GLY A 280 -7.50 12.67 12.24
CA GLY A 280 -7.43 13.78 11.30
C GLY A 280 -8.65 13.90 10.39
N GLY A 281 -8.68 14.95 9.58
CA GLY A 281 -9.70 15.15 8.55
C GLY A 281 -9.59 14.15 7.39
N LEU A 282 -10.71 13.91 6.72
CA LEU A 282 -10.78 13.06 5.53
C LEU A 282 -10.22 13.79 4.29
N VAL A 283 -9.57 13.05 3.38
CA VAL A 283 -9.38 13.50 2.00
C VAL A 283 -10.74 13.62 1.32
N SER A 284 -11.20 14.84 1.07
CA SER A 284 -12.64 15.14 0.95
C SER A 284 -13.23 14.98 -0.45
N ASN A 285 -12.45 15.23 -1.50
CA ASN A 285 -12.94 15.38 -2.88
C ASN A 285 -12.85 14.10 -3.73
N LEU A 286 -11.89 13.21 -3.47
CA LEU A 286 -11.67 12.00 -4.25
C LEU A 286 -11.83 10.73 -3.42
N ARG A 287 -12.34 9.68 -4.08
CA ARG A 287 -12.47 8.34 -3.50
C ARG A 287 -11.07 7.78 -3.22
N SER A 288 -10.73 7.66 -1.95
CA SER A 288 -9.40 7.27 -1.47
C SER A 288 -9.54 6.19 -0.38
N GLY A 289 -8.91 5.04 -0.59
CA GLY A 289 -8.95 3.88 0.31
C GLY A 289 -7.64 3.71 1.07
N GLU A 290 -7.16 2.45 1.13
CA GLU A 290 -5.86 2.07 1.71
C GLU A 290 -4.75 3.05 1.32
N CYS A 291 -4.04 3.59 2.30
CA CYS A 291 -3.07 4.65 2.09
C CYS A 291 -1.80 4.48 2.94
N GLN A 292 -0.76 5.21 2.57
CA GLN A 292 0.46 5.37 3.36
C GLN A 292 0.96 6.81 3.33
N PHE A 293 1.84 7.14 4.27
CA PHE A 293 2.35 8.48 4.47
C PHE A 293 3.87 8.56 4.35
N ALA A 294 4.35 9.69 3.85
CA ALA A 294 5.76 10.07 3.94
C ALA A 294 5.88 11.57 4.23
N SER A 295 6.82 11.97 5.07
CA SER A 295 7.18 13.38 5.20
C SER A 295 7.91 13.82 3.94
N VAL A 296 7.59 15.00 3.42
CA VAL A 296 8.27 15.62 2.28
C VAL A 296 8.68 17.06 2.62
N ASP A 297 9.40 17.70 1.71
CA ASP A 297 9.91 19.05 1.90
C ASP A 297 8.79 20.08 2.07
N GLY A 298 9.13 21.23 2.66
CA GLY A 298 8.14 22.27 2.99
C GLY A 298 7.26 21.95 4.20
N GLY A 299 7.58 20.89 4.96
CA GLY A 299 6.82 20.49 6.15
C GLY A 299 5.51 19.77 5.83
N PHE A 300 5.34 19.31 4.59
CA PHE A 300 4.15 18.60 4.19
C PHE A 300 4.22 17.11 4.54
N LEU A 301 3.08 16.57 4.93
CA LEU A 301 2.83 15.13 4.91
C LEU A 301 2.23 14.75 3.56
N TYR A 302 2.89 13.84 2.84
CA TYR A 302 2.40 13.26 1.60
C TYR A 302 1.57 12.03 1.89
N CYS A 303 0.31 12.00 1.45
CA CYS A 303 -0.57 10.84 1.47
C CYS A 303 -0.66 10.21 0.09
N ASN A 304 -0.37 8.90 0.00
CA ASN A 304 -0.53 8.11 -1.20
C ASN A 304 -1.65 7.09 -1.00
N ALA A 305 -2.80 7.26 -1.67
CA ALA A 305 -3.99 6.45 -1.44
C ALA A 305 -4.41 5.65 -2.68
N ARG A 306 -4.84 4.40 -2.43
CA ARG A 306 -5.53 3.52 -3.37
C ARG A 306 -6.81 4.20 -3.85
N SER A 307 -7.13 4.11 -5.12
CA SER A 307 -8.33 4.66 -5.70
C SER A 307 -8.95 3.72 -6.75
N PRO A 308 -10.28 3.75 -6.90
CA PRO A 308 -10.97 3.09 -8.02
C PRO A 308 -10.97 3.93 -9.31
N LEU A 309 -10.23 5.05 -9.34
CA LEU A 309 -10.27 6.05 -10.43
C LEU A 309 -9.20 5.79 -11.52
N GLY A 310 -8.50 4.65 -11.44
CA GLY A 310 -7.48 4.24 -12.43
C GLY A 310 -6.08 4.80 -12.20
N SER A 311 -5.87 5.60 -11.14
CA SER A 311 -4.56 6.12 -10.73
C SER A 311 -4.54 6.36 -9.22
N ARG A 312 -3.36 6.41 -8.61
CA ARG A 312 -3.23 6.77 -7.19
C ARG A 312 -3.81 8.17 -6.95
N VAL A 313 -4.41 8.36 -5.78
CA VAL A 313 -4.74 9.68 -5.27
C VAL A 313 -3.60 10.13 -4.36
N GLN A 314 -3.01 11.29 -4.65
CA GLN A 314 -2.14 11.98 -3.71
C GLN A 314 -2.92 13.05 -2.95
N ALA A 315 -2.59 13.28 -1.69
CA ALA A 315 -3.06 14.44 -0.95
C ALA A 315 -1.95 14.95 -0.04
N LEU A 316 -1.80 16.28 0.06
CA LEU A 316 -0.82 16.91 0.94
C LEU A 316 -1.51 17.40 2.20
N SER A 317 -0.85 17.26 3.34
CA SER A 317 -1.30 17.84 4.60
C SER A 317 -0.26 18.87 5.07
N PRO A 318 -0.63 20.17 5.19
CA PRO A 318 0.26 21.21 5.72
C PRO A 318 0.40 21.18 7.25
N ASN A 319 -0.40 20.37 7.93
CA ASN A 319 -0.48 20.32 9.40
C ASN A 319 -0.40 18.88 9.92
N GLU A 320 0.58 18.13 9.39
CA GLU A 320 1.02 16.85 9.97
C GLU A 320 -0.11 15.84 10.24
N GLY A 321 -1.03 15.69 9.28
CA GLY A 321 -2.12 14.72 9.29
C GLY A 321 -3.41 15.20 9.92
N THR A 322 -3.45 16.42 10.50
CA THR A 322 -4.69 16.96 11.08
C THR A 322 -5.75 17.27 10.01
N SER A 323 -5.34 17.71 8.81
CA SER A 323 -6.23 17.91 7.65
C SER A 323 -5.48 17.73 6.34
N PHE A 324 -6.19 17.35 5.28
CA PHE A 324 -5.61 17.21 3.95
C PHE A 324 -6.16 18.27 2.99
N LEU A 325 -5.30 18.79 2.12
CA LEU A 325 -5.71 19.51 0.93
C LEU A 325 -6.55 18.59 0.01
N PRO A 326 -7.32 19.15 -0.94
CA PRO A 326 -7.98 18.35 -1.96
C PRO A 326 -6.99 17.40 -2.65
N GLY A 327 -7.38 16.13 -2.75
CA GLY A 327 -6.58 15.11 -3.41
C GLY A 327 -6.51 15.32 -4.92
N GLU A 328 -5.42 14.85 -5.50
CA GLU A 328 -5.10 14.92 -6.93
C GLU A 328 -4.83 13.51 -7.46
N LEU A 329 -5.18 13.24 -8.71
CA LEU A 329 -4.78 11.99 -9.36
C LEU A 329 -3.33 12.09 -9.82
N VAL A 330 -2.59 10.99 -9.68
CA VAL A 330 -1.20 10.87 -10.13
C VAL A 330 -1.15 9.96 -11.36
N PRO A 331 -1.22 10.49 -12.60
CA PRO A 331 -1.43 9.67 -13.81
C PRO A 331 -0.31 8.69 -14.11
N THR A 332 0.89 8.98 -13.62
CA THR A 332 2.09 8.15 -13.73
C THR A 332 2.02 6.92 -12.83
N LEU A 333 1.27 6.97 -11.72
CA LEU A 333 1.04 5.86 -10.81
C LEU A 333 -0.33 5.22 -11.10
N ALA A 334 -0.40 4.44 -12.17
CA ALA A 334 -1.64 3.81 -12.61
C ALA A 334 -2.15 2.73 -11.63
N GLU A 335 -3.47 2.57 -11.58
CA GLU A 335 -4.14 1.52 -10.81
C GLU A 335 -5.07 0.68 -11.68
N THR A 336 -5.27 -0.58 -11.26
CA THR A 336 -6.32 -1.43 -11.86
C THR A 336 -7.72 -0.91 -11.47
N SER A 337 -8.77 -1.40 -12.14
CA SER A 337 -10.15 -0.96 -11.89
C SER A 337 -10.66 -1.19 -10.46
N ARG A 338 -10.03 -2.08 -9.69
CA ARG A 338 -10.31 -2.29 -8.26
C ARG A 338 -9.24 -1.71 -7.35
N GLY A 339 -8.19 -1.13 -7.91
CA GLY A 339 -7.01 -0.66 -7.20
C GLY A 339 -6.21 -1.76 -6.49
N CYS A 340 -5.09 -1.37 -5.88
CA CYS A 340 -4.29 -2.22 -5.00
C CYS A 340 -3.66 -1.36 -3.90
N GLN A 341 -3.40 -1.94 -2.73
CA GLN A 341 -2.49 -1.29 -1.80
C GLN A 341 -1.09 -1.21 -2.45
N GLY A 342 -0.36 -0.16 -2.10
CA GLY A 342 1.04 0.04 -2.44
C GLY A 342 1.68 0.82 -1.31
N SER A 343 3.02 0.84 -1.28
CA SER A 343 3.77 1.42 -0.17
C SER A 343 4.69 2.55 -0.58
N ILE A 344 4.82 3.55 0.29
CA ILE A 344 5.64 4.74 0.08
C ILE A 344 6.57 4.97 1.27
N VAL A 345 7.83 5.31 0.99
CA VAL A 345 8.79 5.76 2.01
C VAL A 345 9.51 7.01 1.52
N GLY A 346 9.73 7.96 2.44
CA GLY A 346 10.57 9.13 2.20
C GLY A 346 11.98 8.93 2.72
N PHE A 347 12.96 9.44 1.97
CA PHE A 347 14.37 9.39 2.38
C PHE A 347 15.11 10.65 1.92
N PRO A 348 16.17 11.09 2.63
CA PRO A 348 16.96 12.24 2.23
C PRO A 348 17.65 12.00 0.88
N ALA A 349 17.58 12.96 -0.03
CA ALA A 349 18.32 12.93 -1.27
C ALA A 349 19.84 12.85 -1.00
N PRO A 350 20.59 12.07 -1.79
CA PRO A 350 22.05 12.07 -1.70
C PRO A 350 22.59 13.48 -1.91
N THR A 351 23.47 13.93 -1.03
CA THR A 351 24.18 15.19 -1.23
C THR A 351 25.10 15.03 -2.44
N PRO A 352 25.04 15.92 -3.46
CA PRO A 352 26.05 15.94 -4.51
C PRO A 352 27.40 16.13 -3.84
N GLY A 353 28.33 15.18 -4.06
CA GLY A 353 29.59 15.16 -3.34
C GLY A 353 30.34 16.48 -3.45
N ARG A 354 30.74 17.04 -2.30
CA ARG A 354 32.06 17.69 -2.29
C ARG A 354 33.07 16.59 -2.60
N PRO A 355 34.01 16.80 -3.53
CA PRO A 355 35.18 15.93 -3.62
C PRO A 355 35.78 15.80 -2.22
N GLN A 356 36.26 14.60 -1.87
CA GLN A 356 37.19 14.48 -0.76
C GLN A 356 38.41 15.34 -1.09
N ASP A 357 38.46 16.57 -0.54
CA ASP A 357 39.65 17.40 -0.57
C ASP A 357 40.69 16.70 0.30
N GLU A 358 41.55 15.92 -0.35
CA GLU A 358 42.90 15.69 0.15
C GLU A 358 43.59 17.06 0.23
N GLY A 359 43.72 17.54 1.48
CA GLY A 359 44.68 18.52 1.95
C GLY A 359 45.07 19.68 1.03
N GLN A 360 44.51 20.86 1.28
CA GLN A 360 45.32 22.07 1.49
C GLN A 360 44.47 23.22 2.05
N GLY A 361 44.97 23.82 3.12
CA GLY A 361 44.30 24.90 3.85
C GLY A 361 44.23 26.20 3.07
N ALA A 362 43.07 26.85 3.13
CA ALA A 362 42.93 28.29 3.03
C ALA A 362 41.71 28.71 3.85
N TRP A 363 41.95 29.26 5.03
CA TRP A 363 40.92 29.87 5.86
C TRP A 363 40.49 31.20 5.23
N ILE A 364 39.25 31.30 4.77
CA ILE A 364 38.57 32.58 4.53
C ILE A 364 37.45 32.71 5.58
N PRO A 365 37.46 33.73 6.44
CA PRO A 365 36.43 33.88 7.46
C PRO A 365 35.18 34.48 6.82
N MET A 366 34.19 33.64 6.51
CA MET A 366 32.85 34.12 6.16
C MET A 366 32.08 34.38 7.46
N LEU A 367 31.77 35.66 7.68
CA LEU A 367 30.99 36.16 8.81
C LEU A 367 29.71 35.31 9.01
N ARG A 368 29.60 34.67 10.18
CA ARG A 368 28.39 33.97 10.63
C ARG A 368 27.32 35.00 10.99
N LEU A 369 26.26 35.09 10.20
CA LEU A 369 24.96 35.54 10.72
C LEU A 369 24.37 34.43 11.63
N PRO A 370 23.71 34.77 12.74
CA PRO A 370 23.02 33.79 13.55
C PRO A 370 21.65 33.45 12.95
N SER A 371 21.30 32.17 13.04
CA SER A 371 19.94 31.62 12.87
C SER A 371 19.44 31.38 11.44
N ALA A 372 19.86 30.27 10.86
CA ALA A 372 18.97 29.38 10.10
C ALA A 372 19.41 27.94 10.36
N ALA A 373 18.46 27.04 10.60
CA ALA A 373 18.74 25.60 10.63
C ALA A 373 19.51 25.21 9.36
N PRO A 374 20.45 24.25 9.42
CA PRO A 374 21.20 23.84 8.24
C PRO A 374 20.22 23.47 7.10
N PRO A 375 20.52 23.87 5.85
CA PRO A 375 19.67 23.56 4.70
C PRO A 375 19.45 22.05 4.64
N GLN A 376 18.20 21.64 4.72
CA GLN A 376 17.83 20.22 4.70
C GLN A 376 18.03 19.70 3.29
N SER A 377 18.67 18.53 3.15
CA SER A 377 18.67 17.82 1.87
C SER A 377 17.23 17.57 1.46
N PRO A 378 16.88 17.78 0.17
CA PRO A 378 15.53 17.55 -0.30
C PRO A 378 15.12 16.09 -0.07
N THR A 379 13.84 15.83 0.09
CA THR A 379 13.31 14.50 0.34
C THR A 379 12.90 13.84 -0.98
N TRP A 380 13.40 12.64 -1.24
CA TRP A 380 12.94 11.80 -2.34
C TRP A 380 11.93 10.78 -1.82
N LEU A 381 11.00 10.36 -2.70
CA LEU A 381 10.04 9.30 -2.38
C LEU A 381 10.31 8.05 -3.22
N LEU A 382 10.22 6.90 -2.56
CA LEU A 382 10.18 5.60 -3.21
C LEU A 382 8.78 5.01 -3.05
N TYR A 383 8.24 4.43 -4.11
CA TYR A 383 6.93 3.78 -4.13
C TYR A 383 7.01 2.36 -4.69
N SER A 384 6.33 1.41 -4.05
CA SER A 384 6.21 0.03 -4.52
C SER A 384 4.76 -0.33 -4.82
N HIS A 385 4.51 -0.91 -5.98
CA HIS A 385 3.18 -1.31 -6.44
C HIS A 385 3.23 -2.19 -7.70
N PRO A 386 2.22 -3.07 -7.93
CA PRO A 386 2.07 -3.76 -9.21
C PRO A 386 2.03 -2.79 -10.41
N ALA A 387 2.94 -2.94 -11.37
CA ALA A 387 3.06 -2.07 -12.55
C ALA A 387 2.04 -2.39 -13.66
N GLY A 388 1.39 -3.55 -13.59
CA GLY A 388 0.35 -3.94 -14.56
C GLY A 388 -0.87 -3.01 -14.54
N ARG A 389 -1.18 -2.38 -15.68
CA ARG A 389 -2.34 -1.47 -15.81
C ARG A 389 -3.70 -2.17 -15.73
N ARG A 390 -3.77 -3.44 -16.12
CA ARG A 390 -5.03 -4.19 -16.23
C ARG A 390 -5.23 -5.22 -15.11
N ALA A 391 -4.13 -5.70 -14.54
CA ALA A 391 -4.13 -6.73 -13.51
C ALA A 391 -2.94 -6.50 -12.58
N ARG A 392 -3.03 -7.03 -11.36
CA ARG A 392 -1.96 -6.90 -10.37
C ARG A 392 -0.81 -7.84 -10.74
N LEU A 393 0.07 -7.33 -11.59
CA LEU A 393 1.23 -8.01 -12.15
C LEU A 393 2.44 -7.08 -12.03
N HIS A 394 3.62 -7.70 -11.96
CA HIS A 394 4.94 -7.05 -12.00
C HIS A 394 5.15 -6.10 -10.82
N MET A 395 5.75 -6.57 -9.72
CA MET A 395 6.04 -5.68 -8.59
C MET A 395 7.08 -4.65 -9.04
N GLY A 396 6.71 -3.38 -9.02
CA GLY A 396 7.53 -2.27 -9.52
C GLY A 396 7.94 -1.30 -8.44
N ILE A 397 9.13 -0.74 -8.58
CA ILE A 397 9.69 0.33 -7.75
C ILE A 397 9.75 1.63 -8.56
N TYR A 398 9.13 2.68 -8.04
CA TYR A 398 9.06 4.00 -8.64
C TYR A 398 9.81 5.00 -7.78
N LEU A 399 10.50 5.95 -8.40
CA LEU A 399 11.22 7.01 -7.73
C LEU A 399 10.59 8.36 -8.08
N SER A 400 10.45 9.24 -7.08
CA SER A 400 10.22 10.67 -7.30
C SER A 400 11.33 11.47 -6.62
N ARG A 401 11.98 12.32 -7.41
CA ARG A 401 13.01 13.25 -6.93
C ARG A 401 12.46 14.63 -6.56
N SER A 402 11.19 14.88 -6.92
CA SER A 402 10.48 16.14 -6.67
C SER A 402 9.03 15.84 -6.24
N PRO A 403 8.82 15.31 -5.02
CA PRO A 403 7.54 14.71 -4.62
C PRO A 403 6.30 15.62 -4.66
N LEU A 404 6.51 16.93 -4.64
CA LEU A 404 5.42 17.91 -4.76
C LEU A 404 4.90 18.06 -6.19
N ASP A 405 5.66 17.60 -7.19
CA ASP A 405 5.21 17.50 -8.58
C ASP A 405 4.63 16.10 -8.85
N PRO A 406 3.31 15.96 -9.10
CA PRO A 406 2.68 14.67 -9.41
C PRO A 406 3.25 13.99 -10.67
N HIS A 407 3.93 14.73 -11.55
CA HIS A 407 4.53 14.19 -12.77
C HIS A 407 5.97 13.72 -12.57
N SER A 408 6.56 13.92 -11.39
CA SER A 408 7.96 13.59 -11.10
C SER A 408 8.27 12.09 -10.95
N TRP A 409 7.25 11.24 -10.95
CA TRP A 409 7.41 9.79 -10.83
C TRP A 409 7.99 9.19 -12.10
N THR A 410 9.00 8.36 -11.93
CA THR A 410 9.64 7.62 -13.01
C THR A 410 8.78 6.47 -13.52
N LYS A 411 9.21 5.82 -14.61
CA LYS A 411 8.75 4.46 -14.93
C LYS A 411 9.24 3.48 -13.86
N PRO A 412 8.56 2.33 -13.63
CA PRO A 412 8.97 1.39 -12.61
C PRO A 412 10.22 0.61 -13.00
N TRP A 413 11.07 0.32 -12.01
CA TRP A 413 11.94 -0.85 -12.04
C TRP A 413 11.17 -2.08 -11.58
N VAL A 414 11.00 -3.07 -12.45
CA VAL A 414 10.30 -4.31 -12.12
C VAL A 414 11.23 -5.22 -11.32
N ILE A 415 10.93 -5.40 -10.03
CA ILE A 415 11.71 -6.24 -9.11
C ILE A 415 11.16 -7.68 -9.01
N TYR A 416 10.00 -7.95 -9.60
CA TYR A 416 9.45 -9.30 -9.72
C TYR A 416 8.51 -9.41 -10.92
N GLU A 417 8.82 -10.31 -11.84
CA GLU A 417 8.00 -10.64 -12.99
C GLU A 417 6.91 -11.66 -12.60
N GLY A 418 5.64 -11.22 -12.53
CA GLY A 418 4.52 -12.12 -12.28
C GLY A 418 3.39 -11.53 -11.41
N PRO A 419 2.37 -12.35 -11.08
CA PRO A 419 1.33 -12.01 -10.10
C PRO A 419 1.89 -11.36 -8.85
N SER A 420 1.49 -10.11 -8.63
CA SER A 420 1.99 -9.27 -7.54
C SER A 420 0.83 -8.60 -6.83
N GLY A 421 0.96 -8.33 -5.53
CA GLY A 421 -0.13 -7.78 -4.74
C GLY A 421 0.33 -6.62 -3.85
N TYR A 422 -0.10 -6.68 -2.60
CA TYR A 422 0.22 -5.68 -1.58
C TYR A 422 1.73 -5.67 -1.33
N SER A 423 2.27 -4.53 -0.93
CA SER A 423 3.69 -4.36 -0.60
C SER A 423 3.91 -3.41 0.56
N ASP A 424 5.06 -3.53 1.21
CA ASP A 424 5.53 -2.60 2.22
C ASP A 424 7.04 -2.36 2.12
N LEU A 425 7.45 -1.10 2.05
CA LEU A 425 8.82 -0.65 1.97
C LEU A 425 9.35 -0.25 3.35
N ALA A 426 10.66 -0.44 3.55
CA ALA A 426 11.38 0.14 4.68
C ALA A 426 12.68 0.79 4.19
N PHE A 427 12.94 2.00 4.66
CA PHE A 427 14.23 2.66 4.46
C PHE A 427 15.20 2.19 5.55
N LEU A 428 16.33 1.60 5.15
CA LEU A 428 17.30 0.99 6.07
C LEU A 428 18.38 1.98 6.55
N GLY A 429 18.33 3.22 6.06
CA GLY A 429 19.33 4.25 6.34
C GLY A 429 20.62 4.10 5.54
N PRO A 430 21.53 5.08 5.62
CA PRO A 430 22.91 4.90 5.19
C PRO A 430 23.62 4.02 6.24
N VAL A 431 24.04 2.82 5.86
CA VAL A 431 25.03 2.11 6.69
C VAL A 431 26.32 2.93 6.61
N PRO A 432 27.04 3.22 7.71
CA PRO A 432 28.28 3.99 7.65
C PRO A 432 29.23 3.45 6.57
N GLY A 433 29.60 4.29 5.58
CA GLY A 433 30.43 3.89 4.44
C GLY A 433 29.70 3.18 3.29
N ALA A 434 28.37 3.02 3.34
CA ALA A 434 27.57 2.38 2.30
C ALA A 434 26.48 3.30 1.75
N THR A 435 26.00 2.93 0.56
CA THR A 435 24.89 3.61 -0.11
C THR A 435 23.57 3.36 0.62
N PRO A 436 22.60 4.29 0.55
CA PRO A 436 21.29 4.09 1.16
C PRO A 436 20.63 2.81 0.63
N ALA A 437 20.06 2.01 1.52
CA ALA A 437 19.43 0.74 1.18
C ALA A 437 17.95 0.70 1.58
N PHE A 438 17.21 -0.17 0.91
CA PHE A 438 15.78 -0.34 1.07
C PHE A 438 15.45 -1.83 1.17
N ALA A 439 14.37 -2.12 1.88
CA ALA A 439 13.76 -3.45 1.89
C ALA A 439 12.34 -3.34 1.34
N CYS A 440 11.89 -4.37 0.62
CA CYS A 440 10.53 -4.49 0.13
C CYS A 440 9.97 -5.86 0.52
N LEU A 441 8.83 -5.86 1.22
CA LEU A 441 8.05 -7.04 1.55
C LEU A 441 6.78 -7.02 0.70
N PHE A 442 6.52 -8.04 -0.12
CA PHE A 442 5.41 -8.00 -1.07
C PHE A 442 4.79 -9.36 -1.38
N GLU A 443 3.50 -9.33 -1.71
CA GLU A 443 2.74 -10.47 -2.19
C GLU A 443 3.16 -10.83 -3.62
N SER A 444 3.46 -12.11 -3.86
CA SER A 444 3.93 -12.65 -5.13
C SER A 444 3.48 -14.09 -5.37
N GLY A 445 3.63 -14.57 -6.59
CA GLY A 445 3.40 -15.98 -6.94
C GLY A 445 3.51 -16.24 -8.43
N ALA A 446 3.66 -17.51 -8.79
CA ALA A 446 3.75 -17.96 -10.18
C ALA A 446 2.40 -17.87 -10.89
N ARG A 447 1.29 -18.14 -10.19
CA ARG A 447 -0.06 -18.14 -10.78
C ARG A 447 -0.98 -17.07 -10.20
N VAL A 448 -0.89 -16.82 -8.90
CA VAL A 448 -1.69 -15.81 -8.19
C VAL A 448 -0.84 -15.12 -7.14
N SER A 449 -1.13 -13.86 -6.85
CA SER A 449 -0.27 -13.02 -6.00
C SER A 449 -0.20 -13.44 -4.53
N TYR A 450 -1.06 -14.36 -4.08
CA TYR A 450 -1.14 -14.80 -2.68
C TYR A 450 -0.55 -16.20 -2.47
N GLU A 451 0.36 -16.63 -3.33
CA GLU A 451 1.13 -17.86 -3.10
C GLU A 451 2.26 -17.62 -2.10
N GLU A 452 2.87 -16.44 -2.14
CA GLU A 452 4.05 -16.08 -1.36
C GLU A 452 3.98 -14.63 -0.87
N ILE A 453 4.56 -14.36 0.29
CA ILE A 453 5.03 -13.03 0.68
C ILE A 453 6.54 -13.09 0.65
N SER A 454 7.12 -12.30 -0.24
CA SER A 454 8.53 -12.24 -0.52
C SER A 454 9.19 -10.98 0.00
N PHE A 455 10.47 -11.12 0.30
CA PHE A 455 11.33 -10.08 0.80
C PHE A 455 12.51 -9.93 -0.15
N CYS A 456 12.83 -8.70 -0.53
CA CYS A 456 14.08 -8.37 -1.21
C CYS A 456 14.67 -7.08 -0.63
N MET A 457 15.95 -6.89 -0.91
CA MET A 457 16.67 -5.67 -0.61
C MET A 457 17.34 -5.15 -1.88
N PHE A 458 17.51 -3.83 -1.93
CA PHE A 458 18.18 -3.15 -3.02
C PHE A 458 18.69 -1.80 -2.53
N SER A 459 19.70 -1.28 -3.21
CA SER A 459 20.41 -0.05 -2.91
C SER A 459 19.95 1.09 -3.81
N LEU A 460 20.24 2.32 -3.40
CA LEU A 460 19.96 3.48 -4.22
C LEU A 460 20.65 3.48 -5.59
N PRO A 461 21.94 3.07 -5.74
CA PRO A 461 22.55 2.88 -7.05
C PRO A 461 21.76 1.93 -7.95
N GLU A 462 21.37 0.76 -7.45
CA GLU A 462 20.56 -0.20 -8.23
C GLU A 462 19.23 0.43 -8.68
N ILE A 463 18.56 1.20 -7.80
CA ILE A 463 17.35 1.94 -8.18
C ILE A 463 17.67 2.93 -9.31
N LEU A 464 18.73 3.74 -9.18
CA LEU A 464 19.06 4.79 -10.14
C LEU A 464 19.50 4.24 -11.50
N GLU A 465 20.15 3.09 -11.53
CA GLU A 465 20.57 2.39 -12.75
C GLU A 465 19.39 1.75 -13.47
N ASN A 466 18.45 1.18 -12.71
CA ASN A 466 17.34 0.43 -13.29
C ASN A 466 16.14 1.33 -13.59
N VAL A 467 15.89 2.40 -12.85
CA VAL A 467 14.74 3.27 -13.08
C VAL A 467 14.94 4.09 -14.37
N PRO A 468 14.08 3.93 -15.41
CA PRO A 468 14.26 4.63 -16.67
C PRO A 468 14.13 6.15 -16.48
N VAL A 469 15.16 6.90 -16.88
CA VAL A 469 15.10 8.36 -16.94
C VAL A 469 14.12 8.74 -18.05
N GLY A 470 13.09 9.52 -17.72
CA GLY A 470 11.96 9.86 -18.59
C GLY A 470 12.30 10.81 -19.75
N LEU A 471 13.28 10.48 -20.57
CA LEU A 471 13.60 11.18 -21.82
C LEU A 471 13.60 10.19 -22.99
N GLU A 472 12.42 9.75 -23.41
CA GLU A 472 12.25 9.43 -24.83
C GLU A 472 11.28 10.45 -25.43
N PRO A 473 11.72 11.26 -26.41
CA PRO A 473 10.80 12.08 -27.19
C PRO A 473 9.85 11.15 -27.97
N PRO A 474 8.63 11.59 -28.28
CA PRO A 474 7.71 10.78 -29.08
C PRO A 474 8.37 10.44 -30.41
N PRO A 475 8.17 9.22 -30.95
CA PRO A 475 8.68 8.88 -32.27
C PRO A 475 8.11 9.90 -33.26
N SER A 476 9.00 10.57 -33.99
CA SER A 476 8.65 11.43 -35.11
C SER A 476 7.84 10.59 -36.09
N GLY A 477 6.52 10.73 -36.04
CA GLY A 477 5.61 10.04 -36.93
C GLY A 477 5.76 10.61 -38.32
N ASP A 478 6.61 10.00 -39.14
CA ASP A 478 6.44 10.04 -40.59
C ASP A 478 5.11 9.36 -40.90
N LYS A 479 4.06 10.17 -41.08
CA LYS A 479 2.81 9.72 -41.70
C LYS A 479 3.09 9.53 -43.20
N PRO A 480 2.92 8.33 -43.78
CA PRO A 480 2.77 8.21 -45.22
C PRO A 480 1.46 8.91 -45.61
N ARG A 481 1.53 9.82 -46.58
CA ARG A 481 0.35 10.44 -47.21
C ARG A 481 -0.45 9.35 -47.93
N GLY A 482 -1.43 8.77 -47.25
CA GLY A 482 -2.46 7.93 -47.86
C GLY A 482 -3.60 8.79 -48.37
N HIS A 483 -3.76 8.87 -49.69
CA HIS A 483 -4.89 9.51 -50.35
C HIS A 483 -6.19 8.75 -50.04
N CYS A 484 -7.14 9.39 -49.34
CA CYS A 484 -8.53 8.94 -49.32
C CYS A 484 -9.20 9.25 -50.66
N ARG A 485 -9.72 8.22 -51.35
CA ARG A 485 -10.81 8.39 -52.32
C ARG A 485 -12.13 8.03 -51.65
N PRO A 486 -13.21 8.79 -51.89
CA PRO A 486 -14.50 8.54 -51.28
C PRO A 486 -15.28 7.46 -52.05
N SER A 487 -15.97 6.62 -51.29
CA SER A 487 -17.17 5.88 -51.71
C SER A 487 -18.03 5.66 -50.48
#